data_AF-A0A3C1DSD2-F1
#
_entry.id   AF-A0A3C1DSD2-F1
#
_cell.length_a   1.000
_cell.length_b   1.000
_cell.length_c   1.000
_cell.angle_alpha   90.00
_cell.angle_beta   90.00
_cell.angle_gamma   90.00
#
_symmetry.space_group_name_H-M   'P 1'
#
loop_
_entity.id
_entity.type
_entity.pdbx_description
1 polymer ?
#
loop_
_entity_poly.entity_id
_entity_poly.type
_entity_poly.pdbx_seq_one_letter_code
_entity_poly.pdbx_strand_id
1 'polypeptide(L)'
;MNPSALDRVSERCGSWPRWSTRREWSVTGATPLSPTPDGRDGTEDTGSTDGTAGIDARAIATARVLAMDAVQQVGNGHPGTAMALAPIAHHLFQKVMVHDPADPRWLGRDRFVLSMGHASVLLYIQLYLCGYGLTLDDLKSLRTWGSATPGHPEWGHTAGVETTTGPLGQGIANAVGMALAARRERHLLDPSSPAGESIFDHRIWVLASDGDIQEGVSAEASSLAGHQGLG
;
A
#
# COMPACT_ATOMS: atom_id res chain seq x y z
N MET A 1 -7.11 26.92 34.46
CA MET A 1 -6.99 26.69 33.01
C MET A 1 -8.16 27.39 32.34
N ASN A 2 -7.89 28.32 31.43
CA ASN A 2 -8.88 29.21 30.83
C ASN A 2 -9.64 28.47 29.70
N PRO A 3 -10.99 28.42 29.67
CA PRO A 3 -11.76 27.60 28.72
C PRO A 3 -11.79 28.13 27.27
N SER A 4 -11.22 29.28 26.99
CA SER A 4 -11.39 29.99 25.71
C SER A 4 -10.48 29.55 24.55
N ALA A 5 -9.89 28.36 24.62
CA ALA A 5 -8.98 27.82 23.59
C ALA A 5 -9.64 26.77 22.68
N LEU A 6 -10.78 26.17 23.09
CA LEU A 6 -11.47 25.14 22.31
C LEU A 6 -12.44 25.73 21.27
N ASP A 7 -12.89 26.97 21.43
CA ASP A 7 -13.87 27.61 20.55
C ASP A 7 -13.29 28.32 19.31
N ARG A 8 -11.98 28.25 19.05
CA ARG A 8 -11.36 28.91 17.89
C ARG A 8 -10.90 27.99 16.75
N VAL A 9 -11.13 26.68 16.88
CA VAL A 9 -10.80 25.70 15.83
C VAL A 9 -12.01 25.41 14.92
N SER A 10 -13.22 25.82 15.30
CA SER A 10 -14.45 25.51 14.58
C SER A 10 -14.79 26.45 13.41
N GLU A 11 -14.11 27.59 13.24
CA GLU A 11 -14.51 28.61 12.25
C GLU A 11 -13.63 28.68 10.98
N ARG A 12 -12.70 27.74 10.74
CA ARG A 12 -11.85 27.73 9.53
C ARG A 12 -11.88 26.45 8.68
N CYS A 13 -12.70 25.47 9.02
CA CYS A 13 -12.93 24.33 8.13
C CYS A 13 -14.13 24.62 7.22
N GLY A 14 -13.85 25.07 5.99
CA GLY A 14 -14.81 25.00 4.90
C GLY A 14 -15.33 23.57 4.75
N SER A 15 -16.60 23.43 4.38
CA SER A 15 -17.33 22.18 4.27
C SER A 15 -16.65 21.19 3.30
N TRP A 16 -15.95 20.19 3.83
CA TRP A 16 -15.54 19.00 3.09
C TRP A 16 -16.65 17.95 3.12
N PRO A 17 -16.90 17.21 2.02
CA PRO A 17 -17.92 16.18 2.02
C PRO A 17 -17.59 15.09 3.05
N ARG A 18 -18.59 14.74 3.86
CA ARG A 18 -18.57 13.62 4.79
C ARG A 18 -18.41 12.33 3.97
N TRP A 19 -17.26 11.68 4.04
CA TRP A 19 -17.04 10.39 3.39
C TRP A 19 -17.93 9.33 4.07
N SER A 20 -19.10 9.07 3.47
CA SER A 20 -20.04 8.07 3.92
C SER A 20 -19.70 6.70 3.31
N THR A 21 -19.62 5.70 4.20
CA THR A 21 -19.91 4.27 3.99
C THR A 21 -19.23 3.56 2.82
N ARG A 22 -18.29 2.68 3.20
CA ARG A 22 -17.80 1.48 2.52
C ARG A 22 -18.76 0.99 1.43
N ARG A 23 -18.38 1.13 0.14
CA ARG A 23 -19.09 0.43 -0.95
C ARG A 23 -18.65 -1.03 -0.94
N GLU A 24 -19.57 -1.93 -0.64
CA GLU A 24 -19.38 -3.35 -0.91
C GLU A 24 -19.36 -3.58 -2.43
N TRP A 25 -18.28 -4.21 -2.93
CA TRP A 25 -18.27 -4.78 -4.27
C TRP A 25 -18.61 -6.27 -4.15
N SER A 26 -19.78 -6.65 -4.65
CA SER A 26 -20.15 -8.07 -4.83
C SER A 26 -19.52 -8.59 -6.12
N VAL A 27 -18.66 -9.61 -6.02
CA VAL A 27 -18.16 -10.34 -7.19
C VAL A 27 -19.18 -11.42 -7.56
N THR A 28 -20.02 -11.13 -8.56
CA THR A 28 -20.89 -12.15 -9.17
C THR A 28 -20.47 -12.42 -10.62
N GLY A 29 -20.10 -13.67 -10.90
CA GLY A 29 -20.23 -14.31 -12.21
C GLY A 29 -19.12 -14.07 -13.22
N ALA A 30 -18.05 -14.88 -13.18
CA ALA A 30 -17.20 -15.07 -14.34
C ALA A 30 -17.98 -15.86 -15.41
N THR A 31 -18.29 -15.22 -16.54
CA THR A 31 -18.84 -15.89 -17.72
C THR A 31 -17.66 -16.38 -18.58
N PRO A 32 -17.65 -17.62 -19.10
CA PRO A 32 -16.52 -18.10 -19.90
C PRO A 32 -16.50 -17.41 -21.26
N LEU A 33 -15.31 -16.99 -21.72
CA LEU A 33 -15.11 -16.44 -23.06
C LEU A 33 -15.07 -17.58 -24.09
N SER A 34 -15.98 -17.50 -25.08
CA SER A 34 -15.93 -18.33 -26.29
C SER A 34 -14.86 -17.80 -27.26
N PRO A 35 -14.20 -18.67 -28.06
CA PRO A 35 -13.20 -18.21 -29.03
C PRO A 35 -13.86 -17.61 -30.27
N THR A 36 -13.44 -16.41 -30.68
CA THR A 36 -13.83 -15.78 -31.95
C THR A 36 -12.90 -16.21 -33.09
N PRO A 37 -13.41 -16.42 -34.32
CA PRO A 37 -12.59 -16.71 -35.48
C PRO A 37 -11.93 -15.45 -36.06
N ASP A 38 -10.78 -15.68 -36.71
CA ASP A 38 -9.93 -14.71 -37.40
C ASP A 38 -10.67 -13.96 -38.52
N GLY A 39 -10.38 -12.66 -38.69
CA GLY A 39 -10.98 -11.83 -39.73
C GLY A 39 -10.84 -10.34 -39.49
N ARG A 40 -9.98 -9.71 -40.27
CA ARG A 40 -9.71 -8.26 -40.34
C ARG A 40 -10.99 -7.46 -40.61
N ASP A 41 -11.27 -6.44 -39.80
CA ASP A 41 -11.84 -5.18 -40.26
C ASP A 41 -11.54 -4.03 -39.29
N GLY A 42 -11.08 -2.91 -39.83
CA GLY A 42 -10.61 -1.74 -39.09
C GLY A 42 -11.77 -0.80 -38.77
N THR A 43 -12.41 -1.01 -37.62
CA THR A 43 -13.34 -0.03 -37.05
C THR A 43 -12.71 0.60 -35.81
N GLU A 44 -12.59 1.92 -35.85
CA GLU A 44 -12.13 2.77 -34.76
C GLU A 44 -12.97 2.50 -33.51
N ASP A 45 -12.32 1.95 -32.49
CA ASP A 45 -12.89 1.84 -31.14
C ASP A 45 -13.09 3.27 -30.61
N THR A 46 -14.32 3.76 -30.75
CA THR A 46 -14.76 5.01 -30.13
C THR A 46 -14.89 4.76 -28.63
N GLY A 47 -13.73 4.79 -27.98
CA GLY A 47 -13.53 4.46 -26.58
C GLY A 47 -14.46 5.27 -25.67
N SER A 48 -15.51 4.61 -25.19
CA SER A 48 -16.19 5.01 -23.97
C SER A 48 -15.35 4.55 -22.77
N THR A 49 -14.21 5.20 -22.57
CA THR A 49 -13.42 5.02 -21.34
C THR A 49 -13.86 6.05 -20.32
N ASP A 50 -14.50 5.57 -19.27
CA ASP A 50 -14.63 6.29 -18.00
C ASP A 50 -13.27 6.91 -17.65
N GLY A 51 -13.19 8.25 -17.61
CA GLY A 51 -11.92 9.00 -17.60
C GLY A 51 -10.99 8.65 -16.44
N THR A 52 -11.51 8.00 -15.40
CA THR A 52 -10.76 7.45 -14.26
C THR A 52 -9.89 6.25 -14.65
N ALA A 53 -10.40 5.32 -15.48
CA ALA A 53 -9.66 4.13 -15.91
C ALA A 53 -8.42 4.50 -16.74
N GLY A 54 -8.50 5.55 -17.55
CA GLY A 54 -7.36 6.06 -18.33
C GLY A 54 -6.28 6.71 -17.46
N ILE A 55 -6.66 7.38 -16.37
CA ILE A 55 -5.70 7.96 -15.42
C ILE A 55 -4.99 6.86 -14.62
N ASP A 56 -5.72 5.85 -14.15
CA ASP A 56 -5.12 4.71 -13.45
C ASP A 56 -4.11 3.95 -14.32
N ALA A 57 -4.47 3.64 -15.57
CA ALA A 57 -3.59 2.95 -16.51
C ALA A 57 -2.28 3.74 -16.72
N ARG A 58 -2.38 5.07 -16.83
CA ARG A 58 -1.22 5.96 -16.96
C ARG A 58 -0.38 6.00 -15.68
N ALA A 59 -0.99 6.08 -14.50
CA ALA A 59 -0.26 6.06 -13.23
C ALA A 59 0.51 4.74 -13.05
N ILE A 60 -0.09 3.60 -13.40
CA ILE A 60 0.56 2.28 -13.39
C ILE A 60 1.72 2.24 -14.40
N ALA A 61 1.52 2.76 -15.61
CA ALA A 61 2.59 2.85 -16.61
C ALA A 61 3.74 3.74 -16.14
N THR A 62 3.43 4.88 -15.53
CA THR A 62 4.43 5.78 -14.90
C THR A 62 5.20 5.06 -13.80
N ALA A 63 4.53 4.32 -12.92
CA ALA A 63 5.19 3.56 -11.86
C ALA A 63 6.16 2.51 -12.43
N ARG A 64 5.81 1.84 -13.53
CA ARG A 64 6.70 0.89 -14.21
C ARG A 64 7.96 1.57 -14.76
N VAL A 65 7.80 2.72 -15.42
CA VAL A 65 8.93 3.44 -16.01
C VAL A 65 9.82 4.05 -14.93
N LEU A 66 9.25 4.62 -13.87
CA LEU A 66 10.02 5.10 -12.71
C LEU A 66 10.86 3.99 -12.08
N ALA A 67 10.33 2.77 -11.97
CA ALA A 67 11.08 1.63 -11.43
C ALA A 67 12.26 1.25 -12.32
N MET A 68 12.08 1.26 -13.65
CA MET A 68 13.18 1.02 -14.60
C MET A 68 14.24 2.11 -14.53
N ASP A 69 13.82 3.38 -14.60
CA ASP A 69 14.72 4.54 -14.67
C ASP A 69 15.52 4.70 -13.38
N ALA A 70 14.90 4.58 -12.21
CA ALA A 70 15.59 4.71 -10.92
C ALA A 70 16.67 3.63 -10.74
N VAL A 71 16.35 2.38 -11.12
CA VAL A 71 17.34 1.28 -11.07
C VAL A 71 18.45 1.48 -12.10
N GLN A 72 18.10 1.89 -13.32
CA GLN A 72 19.07 2.13 -14.39
C GLN A 72 20.02 3.28 -14.04
N GLN A 73 19.52 4.34 -13.41
CA GLN A 73 20.30 5.51 -13.00
C GLN A 73 21.43 5.16 -12.03
N VAL A 74 21.18 4.29 -11.05
CA VAL A 74 22.22 3.83 -10.10
C VAL A 74 22.96 2.57 -10.60
N GLY A 75 22.51 1.96 -11.71
CA GLY A 75 23.12 0.79 -12.33
C GLY A 75 22.94 -0.52 -11.56
N ASN A 76 22.11 -0.56 -10.52
CA ASN A 76 21.83 -1.77 -9.73
C ASN A 76 20.48 -1.68 -8.99
N GLY A 77 19.79 -2.81 -8.81
CA GLY A 77 18.49 -2.88 -8.14
C GLY A 77 17.56 -3.93 -8.73
N HIS A 78 16.28 -3.92 -8.34
CA HIS A 78 15.30 -4.95 -8.70
C HIS A 78 14.05 -4.37 -9.39
N PRO A 79 14.11 -4.10 -10.71
CA PRO A 79 13.01 -3.44 -11.42
C PRO A 79 11.88 -4.43 -11.78
N GLY A 80 12.20 -5.70 -12.03
CA GLY A 80 11.25 -6.69 -12.56
C GLY A 80 10.02 -6.89 -11.68
N THR A 81 10.20 -7.18 -10.39
CA THR A 81 9.09 -7.34 -9.44
C THR A 81 8.31 -6.03 -9.28
N ALA A 82 8.99 -4.88 -9.22
CA ALA A 82 8.32 -3.58 -9.09
C ALA A 82 7.43 -3.27 -10.30
N MET A 83 7.90 -3.55 -11.52
CA MET A 83 7.09 -3.35 -12.73
C MET A 83 5.88 -4.29 -12.79
N ALA A 84 6.08 -5.56 -12.41
CA ALA A 84 5.03 -6.58 -12.42
C ALA A 84 3.93 -6.27 -11.41
N LEU A 85 4.31 -5.85 -10.19
CA LEU A 85 3.38 -5.56 -9.09
C LEU A 85 2.88 -4.11 -9.05
N ALA A 86 3.30 -3.24 -9.97
CA ALA A 86 2.79 -1.87 -10.07
C ALA A 86 1.24 -1.78 -10.06
N PRO A 87 0.47 -2.64 -10.78
CA PRO A 87 -0.99 -2.58 -10.74
C PRO A 87 -1.58 -2.88 -9.35
N ILE A 88 -1.10 -3.91 -8.66
CA ILE A 88 -1.63 -4.27 -7.34
C ILE A 88 -1.22 -3.25 -6.27
N ALA A 89 0.01 -2.74 -6.33
CA ALA A 89 0.47 -1.70 -5.42
C ALA A 89 -0.30 -0.39 -5.63
N HIS A 90 -0.52 0.03 -6.88
CA HIS A 90 -1.35 1.19 -7.21
C HIS A 90 -2.77 1.03 -6.65
N HIS A 91 -3.41 -0.11 -6.92
CA HIS A 91 -4.75 -0.36 -6.42
C HIS A 91 -4.81 -0.32 -4.89
N LEU A 92 -3.84 -0.94 -4.23
CA LEU A 92 -3.78 -0.99 -2.78
C LEU A 92 -3.64 0.40 -2.15
N PHE A 93 -2.65 1.18 -2.59
CA PHE A 93 -2.37 2.49 -2.02
C PHE A 93 -3.38 3.57 -2.40
N GLN A 94 -3.88 3.56 -3.65
CA GLN A 94 -4.74 4.64 -4.15
C GLN A 94 -6.23 4.40 -3.89
N LYS A 95 -6.66 3.15 -3.64
CA LYS A 95 -8.08 2.79 -3.59
C LYS A 95 -8.52 1.96 -2.40
N VAL A 96 -7.63 1.17 -1.81
CA VAL A 96 -8.01 0.19 -0.78
C VAL A 96 -7.58 0.63 0.61
N MET A 97 -6.33 1.02 0.77
CA MET A 97 -5.79 1.36 2.08
C MET A 97 -6.39 2.65 2.62
N VAL A 98 -6.65 2.66 3.92
CA VAL A 98 -6.99 3.86 4.67
C VAL A 98 -5.70 4.43 5.26
N HIS A 99 -5.22 5.57 4.77
CA HIS A 99 -3.98 6.19 5.24
C HIS A 99 -3.99 7.69 4.97
N ASP A 100 -3.11 8.42 5.66
CA ASP A 100 -2.90 9.85 5.46
C ASP A 100 -1.41 10.11 5.17
N PRO A 101 -1.03 10.40 3.92
CA PRO A 101 0.35 10.72 3.55
C PRO A 101 0.90 11.96 4.26
N ALA A 102 0.05 12.88 4.72
CA ALA A 102 0.45 14.06 5.49
C ALA A 102 0.71 13.73 6.97
N ASP A 103 0.18 12.62 7.48
CA ASP A 103 0.50 12.07 8.81
C ASP A 103 0.80 10.56 8.74
N PRO A 104 2.03 10.18 8.32
CA PRO A 104 2.47 8.78 8.29
C PRO A 104 2.47 8.10 9.67
N ARG A 105 2.22 8.84 10.76
CA ARG A 105 2.16 8.32 12.13
C ARG A 105 0.72 8.23 12.65
N TRP A 106 -0.28 8.56 11.83
CA TRP A 106 -1.70 8.43 12.21
C TRP A 106 -1.98 7.05 12.78
N LEU A 107 -2.51 6.99 14.00
CA LEU A 107 -2.69 5.75 14.73
C LEU A 107 -3.59 4.74 14.00
N GLY A 108 -4.70 5.22 13.43
CA GLY A 108 -5.74 4.40 12.79
C GLY A 108 -5.52 4.09 11.31
N ARG A 109 -4.36 4.39 10.72
CA ARG A 109 -4.07 4.01 9.32
C ARG A 109 -3.97 2.49 9.16
N ASP A 110 -4.33 1.97 8.00
CA ASP A 110 -3.89 0.65 7.55
C ASP A 110 -2.35 0.61 7.51
N ARG A 111 -1.76 -0.53 7.87
CA ARG A 111 -0.29 -0.73 7.77
C ARG A 111 0.03 -1.53 6.51
N PHE A 112 1.10 -1.18 5.84
CA PHE A 112 1.61 -1.91 4.67
C PHE A 112 3.03 -2.41 4.91
N VAL A 113 3.24 -3.71 4.70
CA VAL A 113 4.55 -4.36 4.81
C VAL A 113 4.94 -4.94 3.46
N LEU A 114 6.03 -4.43 2.90
CA LEU A 114 6.70 -5.04 1.75
C LEU A 114 7.66 -6.13 2.25
N SER A 115 7.18 -7.36 2.43
CA SER A 115 8.02 -8.46 2.93
C SER A 115 9.16 -8.79 1.97
N MET A 116 8.88 -8.74 0.66
CA MET A 116 9.88 -8.85 -0.40
C MET A 116 10.70 -7.56 -0.55
N GLY A 117 11.49 -7.23 0.47
CA GLY A 117 12.17 -5.93 0.59
C GLY A 117 13.07 -5.58 -0.59
N HIS A 118 13.49 -6.56 -1.41
CA HIS A 118 14.29 -6.32 -2.60
C HIS A 118 13.56 -5.43 -3.62
N ALA A 119 12.23 -5.47 -3.66
CA ALA A 119 11.37 -4.65 -4.51
C ALA A 119 11.11 -3.24 -3.92
N SER A 120 12.03 -2.71 -3.10
CA SER A 120 11.92 -1.43 -2.39
C SER A 120 11.47 -0.25 -3.26
N VAL A 121 11.96 -0.18 -4.51
CA VAL A 121 11.57 0.87 -5.46
C VAL A 121 10.07 0.91 -5.74
N LEU A 122 9.36 -0.23 -5.67
CA LEU A 122 7.90 -0.29 -5.76
C LEU A 122 7.24 0.53 -4.66
N LEU A 123 7.68 0.32 -3.41
CA LEU A 123 7.16 1.02 -2.24
C LEU A 123 7.47 2.51 -2.32
N TYR A 124 8.72 2.88 -2.63
CA TYR A 124 9.11 4.29 -2.74
C TYR A 124 8.31 5.04 -3.82
N ILE A 125 8.00 4.38 -4.94
CA ILE A 125 7.15 4.96 -5.99
C ILE A 125 5.73 5.19 -5.47
N GLN A 126 5.12 4.25 -4.75
CA GLN A 126 3.80 4.48 -4.17
C GLN A 126 3.81 5.60 -3.12
N LEU A 127 4.84 5.65 -2.28
CA LEU A 127 5.02 6.72 -1.30
C LEU A 127 5.17 8.10 -1.98
N TYR A 128 5.94 8.17 -3.07
CA TYR A 128 6.05 9.37 -3.92
C TYR A 128 4.69 9.75 -4.53
N LEU A 129 3.98 8.82 -5.15
CA LEU A 129 2.71 9.08 -5.82
C LEU A 129 1.58 9.44 -4.85
N CYS A 130 1.59 8.90 -3.63
CA CYS A 130 0.66 9.26 -2.57
C CYS A 130 1.01 10.57 -1.85
N GLY A 131 2.24 11.08 -2.00
CA GLY A 131 2.67 12.33 -1.36
C GLY A 131 3.16 12.16 0.09
N TYR A 132 3.80 11.05 0.43
CA TYR A 132 4.45 10.81 1.74
C TYR A 132 5.71 11.66 1.99
N GLY A 133 5.96 12.66 1.15
CA GLY A 133 7.11 13.56 1.24
C GLY A 133 8.34 13.15 0.42
N LEU A 134 8.36 11.94 -0.15
CA LEU A 134 9.37 11.59 -1.15
C LEU A 134 9.22 12.46 -2.40
N THR A 135 10.34 12.84 -2.98
CA THR A 135 10.43 13.63 -4.21
C THR A 135 10.94 12.79 -5.39
N LEU A 136 10.87 13.33 -6.60
CA LEU A 136 11.48 12.68 -7.76
C LEU A 136 13.00 12.58 -7.61
N ASP A 137 13.66 13.52 -6.94
CA ASP A 137 15.11 13.48 -6.73
C ASP A 137 15.51 12.40 -5.73
N ASP A 138 14.64 12.07 -4.76
CA ASP A 138 14.83 10.90 -3.90
C ASP A 138 14.79 9.59 -4.72
N LEU A 139 13.89 9.47 -5.69
CA LEU A 139 13.83 8.30 -6.58
C LEU A 139 15.07 8.21 -7.49
N LYS A 140 15.56 9.33 -8.01
CA LYS A 140 16.83 9.38 -8.78
C LYS A 140 18.05 8.99 -7.94
N SER A 141 17.97 9.22 -6.63
CA SER A 141 19.03 8.95 -5.66
C SER A 141 18.95 7.54 -5.05
N LEU A 142 18.11 6.65 -5.61
CA LEU A 142 17.97 5.25 -5.18
C LEU A 142 19.34 4.62 -4.89
N ARG A 143 19.49 4.00 -3.72
CA ARG A 143 20.70 3.23 -3.33
C ARG A 143 21.99 4.05 -3.29
N THR A 144 21.89 5.37 -3.14
CA THR A 144 23.05 6.24 -2.92
C THR A 144 23.18 6.62 -1.45
N TRP A 145 24.38 7.02 -1.05
CA TRP A 145 24.69 7.41 0.32
C TRP A 145 23.79 8.55 0.81
N GLY A 146 23.14 8.35 1.95
CA GLY A 146 22.28 9.35 2.59
C GLY A 146 20.93 9.59 1.92
N SER A 147 20.62 8.90 0.81
CA SER A 147 19.32 8.99 0.15
C SER A 147 18.20 8.45 1.04
N ALA A 148 16.99 9.03 0.93
CA ALA A 148 15.79 8.51 1.60
C ALA A 148 15.24 7.22 0.95
N THR A 149 15.94 6.65 -0.03
CA THR A 149 15.54 5.49 -0.83
C THR A 149 16.64 4.41 -0.82
N PRO A 150 16.93 3.81 0.36
CA PRO A 150 17.94 2.77 0.49
C PRO A 150 17.56 1.50 -0.29
N GLY A 151 18.51 0.58 -0.45
CA GLY A 151 18.32 -0.61 -1.30
C GLY A 151 17.24 -1.57 -0.85
N HIS A 152 16.95 -1.61 0.45
CA HIS A 152 15.81 -2.27 1.05
C HIS A 152 15.11 -1.25 1.96
N PRO A 153 13.80 -1.38 2.25
CA PRO A 153 13.09 -0.43 3.11
C PRO A 153 13.69 -0.41 4.51
N GLU A 154 13.90 0.78 5.06
CA GLU A 154 14.43 0.97 6.41
C GLU A 154 13.43 1.80 7.25
N TRP A 155 12.96 1.21 8.35
CA TRP A 155 12.07 1.89 9.28
C TRP A 155 12.77 3.08 9.95
N GLY A 156 12.05 4.19 10.07
CA GLY A 156 12.57 5.43 10.65
C GLY A 156 13.42 6.27 9.69
N HIS A 157 13.85 5.71 8.55
CA HIS A 157 14.62 6.42 7.54
C HIS A 157 13.73 7.03 6.44
N THR A 158 12.73 6.28 5.98
CA THR A 158 11.77 6.73 4.96
C THR A 158 10.36 6.79 5.55
N ALA A 159 9.68 7.93 5.42
CA ALA A 159 8.30 8.08 5.88
C ALA A 159 7.37 7.11 5.14
N GLY A 160 6.48 6.42 5.88
CA GLY A 160 5.57 5.39 5.34
C GLY A 160 6.18 3.99 5.23
N VAL A 161 7.44 3.78 5.60
CA VAL A 161 8.01 2.43 5.78
C VAL A 161 7.69 1.91 7.17
N GLU A 162 6.81 0.90 7.25
CA GLU A 162 6.29 0.38 8.52
C GLU A 162 7.27 -0.53 9.29
N THR A 163 8.18 -1.20 8.57
CA THR A 163 9.22 -2.04 9.16
C THR A 163 10.38 -2.17 8.18
N THR A 164 11.60 -2.32 8.70
CA THR A 164 12.75 -2.70 7.88
C THR A 164 12.53 -4.11 7.34
N THR A 165 12.72 -4.30 6.03
CA THR A 165 12.67 -5.62 5.37
C THR A 165 13.87 -5.80 4.46
N GLY A 166 14.02 -6.99 3.88
CA GLY A 166 15.19 -7.39 3.09
C GLY A 166 15.52 -8.87 3.32
N PRO A 167 15.73 -9.29 4.58
CA PRO A 167 15.69 -10.70 4.93
C PRO A 167 14.29 -11.25 4.69
N LEU A 168 14.18 -12.20 3.75
CA LEU A 168 12.91 -12.79 3.33
C LEU A 168 12.22 -13.49 4.52
N GLY A 169 10.88 -13.49 4.51
CA GLY A 169 10.05 -14.10 5.56
C GLY A 169 9.86 -13.24 6.80
N GLN A 170 10.78 -12.32 7.11
CA GLN A 170 10.68 -11.47 8.31
C GLN A 170 9.53 -10.45 8.22
N GLY A 171 9.28 -9.89 7.04
CA GLY A 171 8.20 -8.90 6.88
C GLY A 171 6.82 -9.48 7.15
N ILE A 172 6.51 -10.64 6.58
CA ILE A 172 5.25 -11.35 6.84
C ILE A 172 5.12 -11.76 8.32
N ALA A 173 6.20 -12.20 8.97
CA ALA A 173 6.19 -12.51 10.40
C ALA A 173 5.93 -11.27 11.26
N ASN A 174 6.57 -10.14 10.94
CA ASN A 174 6.33 -8.86 11.62
C ASN A 174 4.88 -8.40 11.45
N ALA A 175 4.30 -8.57 10.26
CA ALA A 175 2.91 -8.21 9.99
C ALA A 175 1.92 -9.02 10.84
N VAL A 176 2.18 -10.30 11.11
CA VAL A 176 1.39 -11.10 12.06
C VAL A 176 1.47 -10.49 13.47
N GLY A 177 2.65 -10.05 13.90
CA GLY A 177 2.83 -9.29 15.14
C GLY A 177 2.01 -8.00 15.17
N MET A 178 2.01 -7.23 14.08
CA MET A 178 1.21 -6.01 13.94
C MET A 178 -0.30 -6.31 14.05
N ALA A 179 -0.79 -7.38 13.42
CA ALA A 179 -2.19 -7.77 13.49
C ALA A 179 -2.61 -8.22 14.90
N LEU A 180 -1.75 -8.96 15.60
CA LEU A 180 -1.97 -9.30 17.01
C LEU A 180 -2.02 -8.06 17.91
N ALA A 181 -1.13 -7.10 17.68
CA ALA A 181 -1.10 -5.83 18.39
C ALA A 181 -2.38 -5.02 18.15
N ALA A 182 -2.81 -4.86 16.89
CA ALA A 182 -4.03 -4.15 16.53
C ALA A 182 -5.26 -4.73 17.25
N ARG A 183 -5.43 -6.06 17.24
CA ARG A 183 -6.52 -6.73 17.97
C ARG A 183 -6.45 -6.47 19.48
N ARG A 184 -5.25 -6.50 20.06
CA ARG A 184 -5.04 -6.24 21.49
C ARG A 184 -5.38 -4.78 21.84
N GLU A 185 -4.90 -3.81 21.06
CA GLU A 185 -5.19 -2.39 21.23
C GLU A 185 -6.69 -2.12 21.14
N ARG A 186 -7.35 -2.69 20.14
CA ARG A 186 -8.80 -2.63 19.97
C ARG A 186 -9.57 -3.14 21.19
N HIS A 187 -9.11 -4.22 21.81
CA HIS A 187 -9.73 -4.76 23.03
C HIS A 187 -9.44 -3.92 24.28
N LEU A 188 -8.25 -3.32 24.38
CA LEU A 188 -7.87 -2.50 25.53
C LEU A 188 -8.51 -1.11 25.51
N LEU A 189 -8.63 -0.51 24.34
CA LEU A 189 -8.96 0.91 24.19
C LEU A 189 -10.41 1.15 23.79
N ASP A 190 -11.06 0.20 23.11
CA ASP A 190 -12.43 0.37 22.65
C ASP A 190 -13.21 -0.95 22.52
N PRO A 191 -13.26 -1.83 23.54
CA PRO A 191 -13.79 -3.19 23.41
C PRO A 191 -15.26 -3.25 22.97
N SER A 192 -16.05 -2.21 23.22
CA SER A 192 -17.50 -2.21 23.05
C SER A 192 -17.99 -1.80 21.66
N SER A 193 -17.18 -1.10 20.86
CA SER A 193 -17.63 -0.65 19.54
C SER A 193 -18.00 -1.85 18.64
N PRO A 194 -18.93 -1.69 17.68
CA PRO A 194 -19.13 -2.70 16.66
C PRO A 194 -17.86 -2.91 15.82
N ALA A 195 -17.75 -4.07 15.19
CA ALA A 195 -16.63 -4.38 14.30
C ALA A 195 -16.62 -3.45 13.09
N GLY A 196 -15.49 -2.79 12.85
CA GLY A 196 -15.29 -1.87 11.72
C GLY A 196 -15.75 -0.44 11.98
N GLU A 197 -16.23 -0.14 13.19
CA GLU A 197 -16.65 1.21 13.60
C GLU A 197 -15.65 1.88 14.56
N SER A 198 -14.73 1.11 15.15
CA SER A 198 -13.72 1.69 16.04
C SER A 198 -12.64 2.40 15.25
N ILE A 199 -12.12 3.49 15.82
CA ILE A 199 -10.93 4.18 15.28
C ILE A 199 -9.66 3.32 15.32
N PHE A 200 -9.68 2.23 16.11
CA PHE A 200 -8.59 1.26 16.20
C PHE A 200 -8.76 0.09 15.23
N ASP A 201 -9.89 -0.01 14.51
CA ASP A 201 -10.10 -1.04 13.49
C ASP A 201 -9.34 -0.65 12.21
N HIS A 202 -8.23 -1.33 11.93
CA HIS A 202 -7.41 -1.13 10.74
C HIS A 202 -6.83 -2.46 10.25
N ARG A 203 -6.38 -2.50 8.98
CA ARG A 203 -5.86 -3.70 8.34
C ARG A 203 -4.35 -3.65 8.19
N ILE A 204 -3.75 -4.84 8.18
CA ILE A 204 -2.34 -5.03 7.90
C ILE A 204 -2.23 -5.73 6.55
N TRP A 205 -1.61 -5.06 5.59
CA TRP A 205 -1.40 -5.56 4.23
C TRP A 205 0.03 -6.00 4.04
N VAL A 206 0.20 -7.14 3.39
CA VAL A 206 1.53 -7.69 3.09
C VAL A 206 1.60 -8.03 1.62
N LEU A 207 2.67 -7.60 0.96
CA LEU A 207 3.11 -8.25 -0.27
C LEU A 207 4.30 -9.15 0.09
N ALA A 208 4.18 -10.43 -0.24
CA ALA A 208 5.20 -11.47 -0.07
C ALA A 208 5.58 -12.09 -1.42
N SER A 209 6.82 -12.54 -1.54
CA SER A 209 7.36 -13.24 -2.70
C SER A 209 7.48 -14.74 -2.44
N ASP A 210 7.81 -15.53 -3.46
CA ASP A 210 8.11 -16.96 -3.31
C ASP A 210 9.21 -17.21 -2.28
N GLY A 211 10.19 -16.30 -2.20
CA GLY A 211 11.27 -16.37 -1.23
C GLY A 211 10.76 -16.23 0.21
N ASP A 212 9.80 -15.33 0.45
CA ASP A 212 9.17 -15.20 1.77
C ASP A 212 8.42 -16.47 2.18
N ILE A 213 7.71 -17.10 1.24
CA ILE A 213 6.89 -18.30 1.50
C ILE A 213 7.77 -19.55 1.74
N GLN A 214 9.00 -19.56 1.21
CA GLN A 214 9.95 -20.66 1.42
C GLN A 214 10.68 -20.59 2.77
N GLU A 215 10.72 -19.43 3.40
CA GLU A 215 11.38 -19.24 4.70
C GLU A 215 10.55 -19.84 5.84
N GLY A 216 11.15 -20.67 6.69
CA GLY A 216 10.44 -21.37 7.77
C GLY A 216 9.69 -20.43 8.73
N VAL A 217 10.23 -19.23 8.97
CA VAL A 217 9.61 -18.21 9.82
C VAL A 217 8.23 -17.77 9.30
N SER A 218 8.01 -17.77 7.98
CA SER A 218 6.71 -17.41 7.41
C SER A 218 5.67 -18.50 7.68
N ALA A 219 6.07 -19.78 7.67
CA ALA A 219 5.20 -20.90 8.02
C ALA A 219 4.82 -20.88 9.51
N GLU A 220 5.78 -20.61 10.39
CA GLU A 220 5.53 -20.45 11.83
C GLU A 220 4.53 -19.32 12.10
N ALA A 221 4.79 -18.13 11.53
CA ALA A 221 3.93 -16.97 11.69
C ALA A 221 2.52 -17.19 11.09
N SER A 222 2.43 -17.82 9.92
CA SER A 222 1.14 -18.10 9.26
C SER A 222 0.32 -19.13 10.04
N SER A 223 0.97 -20.17 10.59
CA SER A 223 0.32 -21.15 11.49
C SER A 223 -0.29 -20.46 12.71
N LEU A 224 0.48 -19.57 13.35
CA LEU A 224 -0.02 -18.77 14.47
C LEU A 224 -1.16 -17.83 14.07
N ALA A 225 -1.04 -17.13 12.94
CA ALA A 225 -2.07 -16.22 12.46
C ALA A 225 -3.40 -16.94 12.19
N GLY A 226 -3.33 -18.12 11.56
CA GLY A 226 -4.49 -18.98 11.34
C GLY A 226 -5.12 -19.46 12.66
N HIS A 227 -4.29 -19.94 13.60
CA HIS A 227 -4.76 -20.35 14.93
C HIS A 227 -5.46 -19.21 15.69
N GLN A 228 -4.96 -17.97 15.51
CA GLN A 228 -5.50 -16.79 16.17
C GLN A 228 -6.70 -16.16 15.45
N GLY A 229 -7.06 -16.62 14.26
CA GLY A 229 -8.19 -16.07 13.49
C GLY A 229 -8.01 -14.61 13.11
N LEU A 230 -6.83 -14.23 12.60
CA LEU A 230 -6.49 -12.84 12.23
C LEU A 230 -7.02 -12.46 10.84
N GLY A 231 -8.33 -12.54 10.61
CA GLY A 231 -8.99 -12.21 9.34
C GLY A 231 -10.34 -11.53 9.49
#